data_AF-A0A1J5FLJ6-F1
#
_entry.id   AF-A0A1J5FLJ6-F1
#
_cell.length_a   1.000
_cell.length_b   1.000
_cell.length_c   1.000
_cell.angle_alpha   90.00
_cell.angle_beta   90.00
_cell.angle_gamma   90.00
#
_symmetry.space_group_name_H-M   'P 1'
#
loop_
_entity.id
_entity.type
_entity.pdbx_description
1 polymer ?
#
loop_
_entity_poly.entity_id
_entity_poly.type
_entity_poly.pdbx_seq_one_letter_code
_entity_poly.pdbx_strand_id
1 'polypeptide(L)'
;MPGIPGIYFHSLIGSSNYHEGVKLSGLNRSINREKLNYDHLVEVLCEEGTVQRALFLAYRRLISIRIHKKAFNPFGKFEFLNISKKIFAILQKSLDESENILALHNFSYDIIYFMLPEVFIKDLQDLLSDASVKPSETITM
;
A
#
# COMPACT_ATOMS: atom_id res chain seq x y z
N MET A 1 -7.46 4.73 0.39
CA MET A 1 -8.20 5.77 1.12
C MET A 1 -7.83 7.14 0.59
N PRO A 2 -8.82 8.03 0.39
CA PRO A 2 -8.59 9.44 0.06
C PRO A 2 -7.91 10.18 1.22
N GLY A 3 -7.36 11.36 0.92
CA GLY A 3 -6.67 12.22 1.89
C GLY A 3 -5.15 12.19 1.75
N ILE A 4 -4.45 12.79 2.72
CA ILE A 4 -2.99 12.84 2.75
C ILE A 4 -2.47 11.72 3.67
N PRO A 5 -1.59 10.83 3.19
CA PRO A 5 -1.06 9.76 4.02
C PRO A 5 -0.11 10.31 5.09
N GLY A 6 -0.44 10.09 6.36
CA GLY A 6 0.49 10.26 7.48
C GLY A 6 1.38 9.02 7.58
N ILE A 7 2.64 9.11 7.17
CA ILE A 7 3.56 7.96 7.13
C ILE A 7 4.40 7.95 8.40
N TYR A 8 4.33 6.85 9.17
CA TYR A 8 5.22 6.62 10.29
C TYR A 8 6.59 6.15 9.79
N PHE A 9 7.67 6.87 10.14
CA PHE A 9 8.99 6.62 9.55
C PHE A 9 9.49 5.19 9.78
N HIS A 10 9.34 4.64 10.99
CA HIS A 10 9.75 3.26 11.28
C HIS A 10 8.98 2.22 10.44
N SER A 11 7.73 2.49 10.06
CA SER A 11 6.96 1.62 9.15
C SER A 11 7.46 1.72 7.71
N LEU A 12 7.95 2.89 7.29
CA LEU A 12 8.54 3.09 5.96
C LEU A 12 9.83 2.27 5.76
N ILE A 13 10.65 2.15 6.81
CA ILE A 13 11.93 1.45 6.75
C ILE A 13 11.90 0.03 7.33
N GLY A 14 10.74 -0.42 7.84
CA GLY A 14 10.59 -1.75 8.43
C GLY A 14 11.40 -1.97 9.71
N SER A 15 11.51 -0.95 10.57
CA SER A 15 12.19 -1.11 11.86
C SER A 15 11.54 -2.20 12.71
N SER A 16 12.37 -2.93 13.43
CA SER A 16 11.93 -3.86 14.46
C SER A 16 11.68 -3.14 15.79
N ASN A 17 11.10 -3.87 16.75
CA ASN A 17 10.86 -3.37 18.10
C ASN A 17 12.18 -2.99 18.80
N TYR A 18 12.24 -1.77 19.34
CA TYR A 18 13.37 -1.24 20.10
C TYR A 18 13.31 -1.64 21.57
N HIS A 19 13.57 -2.91 21.85
CA HIS A 19 13.51 -3.47 23.20
C HIS A 19 14.50 -2.81 24.17
N GLU A 20 15.70 -2.45 23.72
CA GLU A 20 16.69 -1.74 24.54
C GLU A 20 16.18 -0.38 25.00
N GLY A 21 15.45 0.36 24.15
CA GLY A 21 14.83 1.62 24.54
C GLY A 21 13.84 1.48 25.68
N VAL A 22 13.09 0.38 25.73
CA VAL A 22 12.17 0.09 26.84
C VAL A 22 12.97 -0.19 28.12
N LYS A 23 14.01 -1.02 28.05
CA LYS A 23 14.88 -1.35 29.20
C LYS A 23 15.53 -0.10 29.81
N LEU A 24 16.04 0.79 28.96
CA LEU A 24 16.75 2.01 29.40
C LEU A 24 15.82 3.09 29.93
N SER A 25 14.64 3.28 29.32
CA SER A 25 13.73 4.38 29.68
C SER A 25 12.64 4.00 30.67
N GLY A 26 12.32 2.71 30.82
CA GLY A 26 11.15 2.23 31.56
C GLY A 26 9.80 2.55 30.91
N LEU A 27 9.79 3.14 29.70
CA LEU A 27 8.55 3.56 29.01
C LEU A 27 8.23 2.61 27.84
N ASN A 28 7.04 1.99 27.88
CA ASN A 28 6.60 1.07 26.81
C ASN A 28 6.62 1.70 25.41
N ARG A 29 6.27 2.99 25.30
CA ARG A 29 6.24 3.70 24.01
C ARG A 29 7.60 3.80 23.32
N SER A 30 8.69 3.61 24.06
CA SER A 30 10.05 3.63 23.51
C SER A 30 10.28 2.48 22.54
N ILE A 31 9.48 1.40 22.61
CA ILE A 31 9.57 0.25 21.72
C ILE A 31 9.46 0.61 20.24
N ASN A 32 8.73 1.68 19.90
CA ASN A 32 8.53 2.11 18.52
C ASN A 32 9.30 3.40 18.18
N ARG A 33 10.17 3.92 19.06
CA ARG A 33 10.75 5.28 18.94
C ARG A 33 12.27 5.28 18.95
N GLU A 34 12.88 4.27 18.32
CA GLU A 34 14.32 4.18 18.20
C GLU A 34 14.92 5.42 17.54
N LYS A 35 16.06 5.88 18.08
CA LYS A 35 16.89 6.87 17.41
C LYS A 35 17.87 6.15 16.50
N LEU A 36 17.69 6.32 15.21
CA LEU A 36 18.42 5.59 14.19
C LEU A 36 19.76 6.29 13.90
N ASN A 37 20.81 5.49 13.77
CA ASN A 37 22.06 5.95 13.17
C ASN A 37 21.90 5.94 11.64
N TYR A 38 22.27 7.05 10.99
CA TYR A 38 22.07 7.22 9.55
C TYR A 38 22.88 6.22 8.72
N ASP A 39 24.18 6.11 8.99
CA ASP A 39 25.08 5.26 8.20
C ASP A 39 24.65 3.80 8.29
N HIS A 40 24.36 3.34 9.50
CA HIS A 40 23.86 1.98 9.72
C HIS A 40 22.50 1.74 9.02
N LEU A 41 21.59 2.71 9.07
CA LEU A 41 20.31 2.59 8.37
C LEU A 41 20.51 2.46 6.85
N VAL A 42 21.43 3.24 6.28
CA VAL A 42 21.74 3.15 4.85
C VAL A 42 22.30 1.76 4.51
N GLU A 43 23.22 1.22 5.31
CA GLU A 43 23.75 -0.13 5.13
C GLU A 43 22.62 -1.18 5.11
N VAL A 44 21.74 -1.17 6.12
CA VAL A 44 20.62 -2.13 6.23
C VAL A 44 19.65 -2.01 5.04
N LEU A 45 19.35 -0.79 4.58
CA LEU A 45 18.46 -0.59 3.43
C LEU A 45 19.14 -0.94 2.09
N CYS A 46 20.47 -0.96 2.05
CA CYS A 46 21.26 -1.39 0.90
C CYS A 46 21.49 -2.90 0.85
N GLU A 47 21.35 -3.60 1.99
CA GLU A 47 21.58 -5.04 2.10
C GLU A 47 20.52 -5.86 1.35
N GLU A 48 20.97 -6.69 0.40
CA GLU A 48 20.09 -7.53 -0.41
C GLU A 48 19.49 -8.69 0.38
N GLY A 49 18.28 -9.10 0.01
CA GLY A 49 17.59 -10.21 0.67
C GLY A 49 16.98 -9.89 2.04
N THR A 50 17.15 -8.67 2.57
CA THR A 50 16.54 -8.27 3.84
C THR A 50 15.07 -7.86 3.69
N VAL A 51 14.29 -8.12 4.74
CA VAL A 51 12.87 -7.72 4.82
C VAL A 51 12.75 -6.19 4.82
N GLN A 52 13.68 -5.49 5.48
CA GLN A 52 13.70 -4.03 5.56
C GLN A 52 13.87 -3.41 4.18
N ARG A 53 14.84 -3.88 3.39
CA ARG A 53 15.02 -3.43 2.00
C ARG A 53 13.78 -3.72 1.16
N ALA A 54 13.25 -4.95 1.22
CA ALA A 54 12.06 -5.33 0.47
C ALA A 54 10.87 -4.43 0.79
N LEU A 55 10.60 -4.18 2.07
CA LEU A 55 9.52 -3.30 2.51
C LEU A 55 9.76 -1.85 2.08
N PHE A 56 10.97 -1.33 2.28
CA PHE A 56 11.32 0.03 1.90
C PHE A 56 11.14 0.28 0.40
N LEU A 57 11.60 -0.65 -0.45
CA LEU A 57 11.44 -0.56 -1.90
C LEU A 57 9.97 -0.67 -2.31
N ALA A 58 9.21 -1.60 -1.73
CA ALA A 58 7.78 -1.74 -2.00
C ALA A 58 7.01 -0.47 -1.61
N TYR A 59 7.28 0.09 -0.43
CA TYR A 59 6.64 1.30 0.05
C TYR A 59 6.98 2.53 -0.81
N ARG A 60 8.25 2.67 -1.20
CA ARG A 60 8.70 3.71 -2.16
C ARG A 60 7.99 3.58 -3.50
N ARG A 61 7.80 2.36 -4.01
CA ARG A 61 7.06 2.11 -5.25
C ARG A 61 5.61 2.55 -5.12
N LEU A 62 4.92 2.21 -4.02
CA LEU A 62 3.54 2.64 -3.77
C LEU A 62 3.40 4.17 -3.69
N ILE A 63 4.33 4.84 -3.01
CA ILE A 63 4.38 6.31 -2.96
C ILE A 63 4.59 6.89 -4.37
N SER A 64 5.51 6.33 -5.14
CA SER A 64 5.78 6.76 -6.51
C SER A 64 4.52 6.63 -7.38
N ILE A 65 3.87 5.47 -7.37
CA ILE A 65 2.59 5.27 -8.08
C ILE A 65 1.58 6.32 -7.62
N ARG A 66 1.44 6.54 -6.31
CA ARG A 66 0.47 7.51 -5.76
C ARG A 66 0.68 8.92 -6.31
N ILE A 67 1.92 9.41 -6.33
CA ILE A 67 2.26 10.78 -6.76
C ILE A 67 1.95 11.00 -8.25
N HIS A 68 2.04 9.95 -9.07
CA HIS A 68 1.86 10.05 -10.52
C HIS A 68 0.44 9.79 -11.01
N LYS A 69 -0.53 9.55 -10.11
CA LYS A 69 -1.92 9.27 -10.50
C LYS A 69 -2.86 10.36 -9.97
N LYS A 70 -3.60 10.98 -10.89
CA LYS A 70 -4.58 12.04 -10.60
C LYS A 70 -5.72 11.55 -9.71
N ALA A 71 -6.11 10.28 -9.84
CA ALA A 71 -7.18 9.68 -9.05
C ALA A 71 -6.88 9.63 -7.54
N PHE A 72 -5.61 9.74 -7.13
CA PHE A 72 -5.24 9.82 -5.71
C PHE A 72 -5.20 11.24 -5.14
N ASN A 73 -5.72 12.23 -5.87
CA ASN A 73 -5.90 13.57 -5.32
C ASN A 73 -6.71 13.50 -4.00
N PRO A 74 -6.27 14.16 -2.92
CA PRO A 74 -6.93 14.06 -1.61
C PRO A 74 -8.38 14.56 -1.59
N PHE A 75 -8.76 15.41 -2.54
CA PHE A 75 -10.12 15.95 -2.70
C PHE A 75 -10.93 15.21 -3.78
N GLY A 76 -10.38 14.15 -4.36
CA GLY A 76 -11.06 13.31 -5.35
C GLY A 76 -12.27 12.57 -4.76
N LYS A 77 -13.24 12.25 -5.62
CA LYS A 77 -14.38 11.41 -5.24
C LYS A 77 -13.93 9.96 -5.07
N PHE A 78 -14.60 9.23 -4.20
CA PHE A 78 -14.38 7.80 -4.02
C PHE A 78 -15.68 7.10 -3.65
N GLU A 79 -15.75 5.82 -3.95
CA GLU A 79 -16.86 4.92 -3.61
C GLU A 79 -16.30 3.58 -3.14
N PHE A 80 -16.98 2.97 -2.16
CA PHE A 80 -16.66 1.60 -1.73
C PHE A 80 -17.51 0.63 -2.52
N LEU A 81 -16.86 -0.39 -3.07
CA LEU A 81 -17.54 -1.43 -3.85
C LEU A 81 -17.72 -2.67 -2.98
N ASN A 82 -18.91 -3.26 -3.01
CA ASN A 82 -19.18 -4.53 -2.35
C ASN A 82 -18.96 -5.68 -3.35
N ILE A 83 -17.71 -6.11 -3.49
CA ILE A 83 -17.31 -7.19 -4.41
C ILE A 83 -17.35 -8.55 -3.70
N SER A 84 -16.81 -8.63 -2.49
CA SER A 84 -16.77 -9.85 -1.68
C SER A 84 -16.61 -9.47 -0.21
N LYS A 85 -17.10 -10.31 0.72
CA LYS A 85 -16.93 -10.11 2.16
C LYS A 85 -15.46 -10.13 2.63
N LYS A 86 -14.57 -10.71 1.81
CA LYS A 86 -13.14 -10.84 2.11
C LYS A 86 -12.28 -9.76 1.43
N ILE A 87 -12.87 -8.97 0.52
CA ILE A 87 -12.18 -7.96 -0.26
C ILE A 87 -12.67 -6.58 0.16
N PHE A 88 -11.75 -5.72 0.57
CA PHE A 88 -12.03 -4.30 0.67
C PHE A 88 -11.69 -3.64 -0.66
N ALA A 89 -12.70 -3.04 -1.29
CA ALA A 89 -12.57 -2.40 -2.59
C ALA A 89 -12.95 -0.92 -2.52
N ILE A 90 -12.10 -0.07 -3.09
CA ILE A 90 -12.33 1.37 -3.19
C ILE A 90 -12.03 1.85 -4.61
N LEU A 91 -13.02 2.45 -5.26
CA LEU A 91 -12.84 3.14 -6.53
C LEU A 91 -12.60 4.62 -6.24
N GLN A 92 -11.50 5.17 -6.72
CA GLN A 92 -11.16 6.58 -6.62
C GLN A 92 -11.17 7.22 -8.01
N LYS A 93 -11.67 8.46 -8.08
CA LYS A 93 -11.83 9.21 -9.33
C LYS A 93 -11.05 10.52 -9.24
N SER A 94 -10.37 10.89 -10.32
CA SER A 94 -9.73 12.21 -10.43
C SER A 94 -10.78 13.33 -10.39
N LEU A 95 -10.35 14.54 -10.06
CA LEU A 95 -11.25 15.72 -9.99
C LEU A 95 -11.93 16.03 -11.33
N ASP A 96 -11.25 15.75 -12.43
CA ASP A 96 -11.75 15.90 -13.81
C ASP A 96 -12.46 14.63 -14.33
N GLU A 97 -12.60 13.60 -13.49
CA GLU A 97 -13.19 12.29 -13.81
C GLU A 97 -12.52 11.54 -14.99
N SER A 98 -11.33 12.00 -15.43
CA SER A 98 -10.56 11.40 -16.53
C SER A 98 -9.81 10.13 -16.16
N GLU A 99 -9.50 9.95 -14.87
CA GLU A 99 -8.78 8.79 -14.36
C GLU A 99 -9.54 8.14 -13.20
N ASN A 100 -9.68 6.82 -13.26
CA ASN A 100 -10.30 6.01 -12.22
C ASN A 100 -9.32 4.92 -11.78
N ILE A 101 -9.18 4.70 -10.47
CA ILE A 101 -8.36 3.62 -9.91
C ILE A 101 -9.20 2.81 -8.95
N LEU A 102 -9.36 1.52 -9.26
CA LEU A 102 -9.90 0.53 -8.35
C LEU A 102 -8.75 -0.07 -7.53
N ALA A 103 -8.75 0.14 -6.22
CA ALA A 103 -7.84 -0.53 -5.30
C ALA A 103 -8.58 -1.68 -4.60
N LEU A 104 -7.96 -2.86 -4.62
CA LEU A 104 -8.49 -4.10 -4.09
C LEU A 104 -7.54 -4.63 -3.02
N HIS A 105 -8.08 -5.03 -1.88
CA HIS A 105 -7.31 -5.53 -0.75
C HIS A 105 -7.93 -6.83 -0.23
N ASN A 106 -7.19 -7.94 -0.37
CA ASN A 106 -7.55 -9.21 0.25
C ASN A 106 -7.23 -9.14 1.75
N PHE A 107 -8.26 -9.22 2.60
CA PHE A 107 -8.14 -9.21 4.06
C PHE A 107 -8.29 -10.62 4.67
N SER A 108 -8.23 -11.66 3.85
CA SER A 108 -8.25 -13.05 4.28
C SER A 108 -6.89 -13.71 4.07
N TYR A 109 -6.71 -14.88 4.70
CA TYR A 109 -5.58 -15.76 4.45
C TYR A 109 -5.78 -16.66 3.22
N ASP A 110 -6.98 -16.67 2.65
CA ASP A 110 -7.34 -17.54 1.53
C ASP A 110 -7.04 -16.84 0.20
N ILE A 111 -6.74 -17.66 -0.81
CA ILE A 111 -6.81 -17.22 -2.21
C ILE A 111 -8.28 -16.98 -2.56
N ILE A 112 -8.58 -15.83 -3.15
CA ILE A 112 -9.94 -15.44 -3.54
C ILE A 112 -10.03 -15.34 -5.05
N TYR A 113 -11.09 -15.94 -5.59
CA TYR A 113 -11.47 -15.84 -7.00
C TYR A 113 -12.77 -15.03 -7.11
N PHE A 114 -12.79 -14.02 -7.96
CA PHE A 114 -13.99 -13.20 -8.18
C PHE A 114 -13.98 -12.56 -9.57
N MET A 115 -15.15 -12.12 -10.01
CA MET A 115 -15.33 -11.34 -11.24
C MET A 115 -15.46 -9.85 -10.89
N LEU A 116 -14.94 -8.98 -11.75
CA LEU A 116 -15.22 -7.55 -11.62
C LEU A 116 -16.71 -7.26 -11.88
N PRO A 117 -17.30 -6.24 -11.21
CA PRO A 117 -18.65 -5.79 -11.54
C PRO A 117 -18.77 -5.35 -13.00
N GLU A 118 -19.94 -5.57 -13.62
CA GLU A 118 -20.20 -5.30 -15.04
C GLU A 118 -20.00 -3.83 -15.47
N VAL A 119 -19.91 -2.89 -14.51
CA VAL A 119 -19.58 -1.49 -14.77
C VAL A 119 -18.18 -1.31 -15.37
N PHE A 120 -17.27 -2.25 -15.14
CA PHE A 120 -15.95 -2.25 -15.75
C PHE A 120 -16.04 -2.93 -17.13
N ILE A 121 -16.03 -2.14 -18.19
CA ILE A 121 -16.18 -2.63 -19.58
C ILE A 121 -14.92 -2.53 -20.44
N LYS A 122 -13.90 -1.82 -19.94
CA LYS A 122 -12.63 -1.61 -20.65
C LYS A 122 -11.53 -2.41 -19.97
N ASP A 123 -10.54 -2.81 -20.76
CA ASP A 123 -9.30 -3.40 -20.25
C ASP A 123 -8.67 -2.48 -19.21
N LEU A 124 -8.18 -3.09 -18.13
CA LEU A 124 -7.53 -2.44 -17.01
C LEU A 124 -6.04 -2.80 -17.02
N GLN A 125 -5.28 -2.04 -16.24
CA GLN A 125 -3.88 -2.33 -15.95
C GLN A 125 -3.69 -2.38 -14.44
N ASP A 126 -3.07 -3.44 -13.94
CA ASP A 126 -2.63 -3.50 -12.56
C ASP A 126 -1.36 -2.67 -12.38
N LEU A 127 -1.46 -1.60 -11.58
CA LEU A 127 -0.33 -0.70 -11.30
C LEU A 127 0.79 -1.35 -10.46
N LEU A 128 0.53 -2.51 -9.84
CA LEU A 128 1.48 -3.24 -9.00
C LEU A 128 2.22 -4.35 -9.73
N SER A 129 1.69 -4.88 -10.83
CA SER A 129 2.37 -5.93 -11.62
C SER A 129 2.60 -5.53 -13.09
N ASP A 130 2.03 -4.40 -13.51
CA ASP A 130 1.94 -3.96 -14.90
C ASP A 130 1.17 -4.93 -15.82
N ALA A 131 0.50 -5.94 -15.25
CA ALA A 131 -0.33 -6.88 -15.97
C ALA A 131 -1.58 -6.21 -16.55
N SER A 132 -1.97 -6.64 -17.74
CA SER A 132 -3.28 -6.29 -18.31
C SER A 132 -4.36 -7.18 -17.70
N VAL A 133 -5.48 -6.58 -17.31
CA VAL A 133 -6.61 -7.26 -16.71
C VAL A 133 -7.86 -7.04 -17.56
N LYS A 134 -8.49 -8.11 -18.01
CA LYS A 134 -9.74 -8.05 -18.78
C LYS A 134 -10.94 -8.13 -17.85
N PRO A 135 -11.96 -7.27 -17.97
CA PRO A 135 -13.10 -7.31 -17.06
C PRO A 135 -13.89 -8.63 -17.05
N SER A 136 -13.83 -9.39 -18.15
CA SER A 136 -14.50 -10.68 -18.30
C SER A 136 -13.72 -11.87 -17.73
N GLU A 137 -12.53 -11.64 -17.16
CA GLU A 137 -11.73 -12.72 -16.59
C GLU A 137 -11.91 -12.83 -15.07
N THR A 138 -11.67 -14.03 -14.54
CA THR A 138 -11.66 -14.26 -13.09
C THR A 138 -10.36 -13.72 -12.50
N ILE A 139 -10.48 -12.76 -11.59
CA ILE A 139 -9.35 -12.23 -10.83
C ILE A 139 -9.03 -13.17 -9.68
N THR A 140 -7.74 -13.41 -9.47
CA THR A 140 -7.19 -14.19 -8.34
C THR A 140 -6.34 -13.27 -7.46
N MET A 141 -6.60 -13.25 -6.14
CA MET A 141 -5.88 -12.48 -5.12
C MET A 141 -5.59 -13.30 -3.88
#